data_AF-A0A916TQV2-F1
#
_entry.id   AF-A0A916TQV2-F1
#
_cell.length_a   1.000
_cell.length_b   1.000
_cell.length_c   1.000
_cell.angle_alpha   90.00
_cell.angle_beta   90.00
_cell.angle_gamma   90.00
#
_symmetry.space_group_name_H-M   'P 1'
#
loop_
_entity.id
_entity.type
_entity.pdbx_description
1 polymer ?
#
loop_
_entity_poly.entity_id
_entity_poly.type
_entity_poly.pdbx_seq_one_letter_code
_entity_poly.pdbx_strand_id
1 'polypeptide(L)'
;MLSKINPSAVVAQCWYLRRHVPTGKQRREEDGAVHCTCRYCERPIRSRGGGKWDLAEGFDLDALAAGGRNSHFCVIDALDEMVIARYPVANDIDEEAIAARLAEICEKHGVEASGGVLEVRLVQGQGGLRRVH
;
A
#
# COMPACT_ATOMS: atom_id res chain seq x y z
N MET A 1 -24.39 -6.83 17.36
CA MET A 1 -24.08 -7.25 18.74
C MET A 1 -22.63 -6.88 19.02
N LEU A 2 -22.40 -5.84 19.82
CA LEU A 2 -21.05 -5.47 20.26
C LEU A 2 -20.56 -6.55 21.23
N SER A 3 -19.63 -7.38 20.76
CA SER A 3 -19.00 -8.42 21.58
C SER A 3 -18.36 -7.73 22.79
N LYS A 4 -18.65 -8.22 24.01
CA LYS A 4 -18.07 -7.70 25.25
C LYS A 4 -16.55 -7.76 25.13
N ILE A 5 -15.91 -6.61 24.92
CA ILE A 5 -14.46 -6.52 24.85
C ILE A 5 -13.93 -6.96 26.21
N ASN A 6 -13.18 -8.07 26.25
CA ASN A 6 -12.54 -8.53 27.46
C ASN A 6 -11.54 -7.44 27.91
N PRO A 7 -11.71 -6.83 29.09
CA PRO A 7 -10.85 -5.73 29.53
C PRO A 7 -9.38 -6.14 29.71
N SER A 8 -9.07 -7.45 29.77
CA SER A 8 -7.69 -7.96 29.76
C SER A 8 -7.03 -7.94 28.38
N ALA A 9 -7.77 -7.59 27.32
CA ALA A 9 -7.27 -7.65 25.94
C ALA A 9 -6.06 -6.74 25.70
N VAL A 10 -5.90 -5.64 26.45
CA VAL A 10 -4.78 -4.68 26.33
C VAL A 10 -3.46 -5.17 26.93
N VAL A 11 -3.46 -6.26 27.72
CA VAL A 11 -2.26 -6.92 28.26
C VAL A 11 -2.01 -8.30 27.67
N ALA A 12 -2.72 -8.65 26.60
CA ALA A 12 -2.56 -9.95 25.96
C ALA A 12 -1.20 -10.03 25.22
N GLN A 13 -0.54 -11.20 25.29
CA GLN A 13 0.78 -11.46 24.71
C GLN A 13 0.93 -11.00 23.25
N CYS A 14 -0.14 -11.09 22.45
CA CYS A 14 -0.14 -10.66 21.06
C CYS A 14 0.17 -9.17 20.86
N TRP A 15 -0.17 -8.30 21.81
CA TRP A 15 0.12 -6.86 21.71
C TRP A 15 1.60 -6.57 21.96
N TYR A 16 2.21 -7.24 22.95
CA TYR A 16 3.64 -7.13 23.21
C TYR A 16 4.49 -7.66 22.05
N LEU A 17 4.10 -8.81 21.48
CA LEU A 17 4.81 -9.39 20.32
C LEU A 17 4.40 -8.78 18.98
N ARG A 18 3.41 -7.88 18.97
CA ARG A 18 2.77 -7.33 17.75
C ARG A 18 2.38 -8.42 16.73
N ARG A 19 1.96 -9.58 17.24
CA ARG A 19 1.65 -10.76 16.42
C ARG A 19 0.39 -11.45 16.94
N HIS A 20 -0.67 -11.38 16.16
CA HIS A 20 -1.87 -12.17 16.43
C HIS A 20 -1.69 -13.61 15.94
N VAL A 21 -2.19 -14.55 16.74
CA VAL A 21 -2.15 -15.98 16.44
C VAL A 21 -3.57 -16.48 16.21
N PRO A 22 -3.90 -17.06 15.05
CA PRO A 22 -5.24 -17.59 14.78
C PRO A 22 -5.54 -18.83 15.60
N THR A 23 -6.78 -18.94 16.06
CA THR A 23 -7.30 -20.15 16.71
C THR A 23 -8.78 -20.35 16.43
N GLY A 24 -9.22 -21.60 16.40
CA GLY A 24 -10.60 -21.97 16.13
C GLY A 24 -10.93 -22.03 14.64
N LYS A 25 -12.22 -21.89 14.33
CA LYS A 25 -12.74 -22.01 12.95
C LYS A 25 -12.31 -20.81 12.11
N GLN A 26 -11.84 -21.08 10.90
CA GLN A 26 -11.51 -20.06 9.91
C GLN A 26 -12.66 -19.92 8.92
N ARG A 27 -13.04 -18.68 8.60
CA ARG A 27 -14.03 -18.35 7.56
C ARG A 27 -13.32 -17.63 6.44
N ARG A 28 -13.42 -18.13 5.21
CA ARG A 28 -12.93 -17.44 4.02
C ARG A 28 -14.05 -16.60 3.41
N GLU A 29 -13.75 -15.37 3.04
CA GLU A 29 -14.64 -14.45 2.32
C GLU A 29 -14.38 -14.51 0.81
N GLU A 30 -15.29 -13.95 0.03
CA GLU A 30 -15.25 -13.98 -1.45
C GLU A 30 -14.01 -13.25 -2.01
N ASP A 31 -13.53 -12.24 -1.30
CA ASP A 31 -12.33 -11.48 -1.63
C ASP A 31 -11.01 -12.21 -1.28
N GLY A 32 -11.11 -13.46 -0.81
CA GLY A 32 -9.98 -14.29 -0.42
C GLY A 32 -9.46 -14.05 1.00
N ALA A 33 -9.99 -13.09 1.75
CA ALA A 33 -9.62 -12.86 3.13
C ALA A 33 -10.09 -14.03 4.02
N VAL A 34 -9.25 -14.42 4.98
CA VAL A 34 -9.57 -15.44 5.97
C VAL A 34 -9.74 -14.78 7.33
N HIS A 35 -10.90 -14.95 7.94
CA HIS A 35 -11.25 -14.44 9.26
C HIS A 35 -11.14 -15.54 10.32
N CYS A 36 -10.66 -15.16 11.50
CA CYS A 36 -10.51 -16.03 12.66
C CYS A 36 -10.56 -15.19 13.95
N THR A 37 -10.37 -15.83 15.10
CA THR A 37 -10.19 -15.17 16.39
C THR A 37 -8.76 -15.33 16.88
N CYS A 38 -8.22 -14.30 17.53
CA CYS A 38 -6.89 -14.39 18.11
C CYS A 38 -6.89 -15.26 19.37
N ARG A 39 -5.93 -16.17 19.52
CA ARG A 39 -5.75 -17.00 20.72
C ARG A 39 -5.59 -16.18 22.02
N TYR A 40 -4.98 -15.01 21.94
CA TYR A 40 -4.56 -14.27 23.14
C TYR A 40 -5.52 -13.15 23.53
N CYS A 41 -5.90 -12.30 22.59
CA CYS A 41 -6.83 -11.19 22.88
C CYS A 41 -8.27 -11.52 22.52
N GLU A 42 -8.55 -12.70 21.94
CA GLU A 42 -9.88 -13.16 21.54
C GLU A 42 -10.60 -12.25 20.53
N ARG A 43 -9.91 -11.23 20.01
CA ARG A 43 -10.45 -10.31 19.02
C ARG A 43 -10.55 -10.96 17.64
N PRO A 44 -11.52 -10.55 16.82
CA PRO A 44 -11.56 -10.90 15.41
C PRO A 44 -10.29 -10.44 14.69
N ILE A 45 -9.69 -11.35 13.93
CA ILE A 45 -8.49 -11.12 13.12
C ILE A 45 -8.72 -11.63 11.70
N ARG A 46 -8.00 -11.07 10.74
CA ARG A 46 -8.03 -11.50 9.34
C ARG A 46 -6.64 -11.65 8.76
N SER A 47 -6.56 -12.35 7.63
CA SER A 47 -5.34 -12.58 6.87
C SER A 47 -5.68 -12.88 5.40
N ARG A 48 -4.93 -12.31 4.45
CA ARG A 48 -5.03 -12.66 3.02
C ARG A 48 -4.01 -13.71 2.54
N GLY A 49 -2.90 -13.89 3.27
CA GLY A 49 -1.79 -14.79 2.88
C GLY A 49 -1.48 -15.94 3.85
N GLY A 50 -2.25 -16.08 4.93
CA GLY A 50 -2.09 -17.10 5.98
C GLY A 50 -0.94 -16.85 6.95
N GLY A 51 0.08 -16.08 6.55
CA GLY A 51 1.29 -15.82 7.35
C GLY A 51 1.16 -14.68 8.37
N LYS A 52 0.54 -13.56 8.01
CA LYS A 52 0.35 -12.39 8.87
C LYS A 52 -1.14 -12.18 9.16
N TRP A 53 -1.45 -11.92 10.42
CA TRP A 53 -2.82 -11.71 10.90
C TRP A 53 -2.96 -10.36 11.58
N ASP A 54 -3.90 -9.56 11.09
CA ASP A 54 -4.21 -8.22 11.60
C ASP A 54 -5.62 -8.19 12.20
N LEU A 55 -5.92 -7.19 13.02
CA LEU A 55 -7.26 -7.01 13.58
C LEU A 55 -8.30 -6.82 12.46
N ALA A 56 -9.40 -7.55 12.50
CA ALA A 56 -10.43 -7.47 11.46
C ALA A 56 -11.20 -6.14 11.47
N GLU A 57 -11.23 -5.46 12.62
CA GLU A 57 -11.84 -4.14 12.80
C GLU A 57 -10.94 -2.99 12.29
N GLY A 58 -9.71 -3.28 11.84
CA GLY A 58 -8.77 -2.28 11.34
C GLY A 58 -8.86 -2.05 9.83
N PHE A 59 -7.99 -1.14 9.33
CA PHE A 59 -7.80 -0.95 7.89
C PHE A 59 -7.16 -2.18 7.26
N ASP A 60 -7.68 -2.58 6.09
CA ASP A 60 -7.09 -3.67 5.32
C ASP A 60 -6.00 -3.09 4.45
N LEU A 61 -4.79 -3.00 4.99
CA LEU A 61 -3.67 -2.42 4.24
C LEU A 61 -3.33 -3.25 3.00
N ASP A 62 -3.56 -4.57 3.05
CA ASP A 62 -3.33 -5.45 1.90
C ASP A 62 -4.40 -5.22 0.81
N ALA A 63 -5.67 -5.10 1.18
CA ALA A 63 -6.73 -4.74 0.22
C ALA A 63 -6.58 -3.32 -0.30
N LEU A 64 -6.19 -2.38 0.57
CA LEU A 64 -5.94 -1.00 0.19
C LEU A 64 -4.74 -0.92 -0.77
N ALA A 65 -3.68 -1.68 -0.52
CA ALA A 65 -2.55 -1.78 -1.44
C ALA A 65 -2.93 -2.47 -2.75
N ALA A 66 -3.81 -3.49 -2.70
CA ALA A 66 -4.31 -4.16 -3.89
C ALA A 66 -5.23 -3.27 -4.74
N GLY A 67 -6.06 -2.44 -4.11
CA GLY A 67 -6.97 -1.51 -4.78
C GLY A 67 -6.31 -0.17 -5.16
N GLY A 68 -5.27 0.24 -4.44
CA GLY A 68 -4.53 1.49 -4.62
C GLY A 68 -3.38 1.40 -5.62
N ARG A 69 -3.39 0.40 -6.51
CA ARG A 69 -2.41 0.22 -7.58
C ARG A 69 -2.56 1.30 -8.65
N ASN A 70 -2.45 2.57 -8.31
CA ASN A 70 -2.51 3.66 -9.27
C ASN A 70 -1.09 3.99 -9.70
N SER A 71 -0.79 3.66 -10.96
CA SER A 71 0.45 4.11 -11.57
C SER A 71 0.47 5.64 -11.60
N HIS A 72 1.62 6.25 -11.36
CA HIS A 72 1.74 7.70 -11.36
C HIS A 72 3.18 8.14 -11.66
N PHE A 73 3.31 9.31 -12.27
CA PHE A 73 4.60 10.00 -12.35
C PHE A 73 4.83 10.84 -11.09
N CYS A 74 6.05 10.79 -10.57
CA CYS A 74 6.54 11.68 -9.54
C CYS A 74 7.60 12.59 -10.15
N VAL A 75 7.46 13.90 -9.96
CA VAL A 75 8.56 14.84 -10.17
C VAL A 75 9.25 15.03 -8.82
N ILE A 76 10.56 14.83 -8.80
CA ILE A 76 11.38 14.77 -7.59
C ILE A 76 12.46 15.83 -7.70
N ASP A 77 12.63 16.61 -6.63
CA ASP A 77 13.85 17.36 -6.41
C ASP A 77 14.93 16.40 -5.88
N ALA A 78 15.96 16.18 -6.67
CA ALA A 78 17.05 15.25 -6.37
C ALA A 78 17.98 15.78 -5.26
N LEU A 79 18.01 17.09 -4.99
CA LEU A 79 18.84 17.67 -3.93
C LEU A 79 18.25 17.36 -2.56
N ASP A 80 16.92 17.49 -2.43
CA ASP A 80 16.19 17.31 -1.18
C ASP A 80 15.46 15.96 -1.08
N GLU A 81 15.59 15.10 -2.10
CA GLU A 81 14.86 13.85 -2.27
C GLU A 81 13.33 14.01 -2.09
N MET A 82 12.80 15.16 -2.50
CA MET A 82 11.42 15.56 -2.22
C MET A 82 10.52 15.44 -3.45
N VAL A 83 9.34 14.84 -3.30
CA VAL A 83 8.33 14.81 -4.36
C VAL A 83 7.63 16.17 -4.45
N ILE A 84 7.80 16.88 -5.55
CA ILE A 84 7.22 18.21 -5.78
C ILE A 84 5.91 18.16 -6.58
N ALA A 85 5.68 17.10 -7.35
CA ALA A 85 4.42 16.89 -8.08
C ALA A 85 4.12 15.41 -8.31
N ARG A 86 2.82 15.07 -8.37
CA ARG A 86 2.33 13.73 -8.73
C ARG A 86 1.29 13.82 -9.83
N TYR A 87 1.42 12.97 -10.83
CA TYR A 87 0.47 12.87 -11.95
C TYR A 87 -0.07 11.45 -12.05
N PRO A 88 -1.39 11.23 -11.87
CA PRO A 88 -1.97 9.91 -12.00
C PRO A 88 -1.87 9.41 -13.44
N VAL A 89 -1.70 8.10 -13.58
CA VAL A 89 -1.60 7.40 -14.86
C VAL A 89 -2.57 6.22 -14.83
N ALA A 90 -3.30 6.02 -15.92
CA ALA A 90 -4.17 4.86 -16.06
C ALA A 90 -3.33 3.57 -16.04
N ASN A 91 -3.87 2.48 -15.48
CA ASN A 91 -3.10 1.25 -15.33
C ASN A 91 -2.89 0.47 -16.63
N ASP A 92 -3.69 0.76 -17.63
CA ASP A 92 -3.72 0.16 -18.97
C ASP A 92 -3.13 1.08 -20.05
N ILE A 93 -2.42 2.14 -19.64
CA ILE A 93 -1.73 3.03 -20.58
C ILE A 93 -0.63 2.27 -21.34
N ASP A 94 -0.49 2.54 -22.63
CA ASP A 94 0.58 1.96 -23.45
C ASP A 94 1.92 2.73 -23.29
N GLU A 95 3.01 2.14 -23.79
CA GLU A 95 4.35 2.74 -23.66
C GLU A 95 4.49 4.06 -24.44
N GLU A 96 3.76 4.24 -25.54
CA GLU A 96 3.79 5.46 -26.34
C GLU A 96 3.13 6.62 -25.60
N ALA A 97 1.97 6.38 -25.00
CA ALA A 97 1.26 7.34 -24.17
C ALA A 97 2.02 7.63 -22.86
N ILE A 98 2.72 6.64 -22.27
CA ILE A 98 3.66 6.88 -21.17
C ILE A 98 4.76 7.86 -21.60
N ALA A 99 5.39 7.63 -22.76
CA ALA A 99 6.48 8.47 -23.26
C ALA A 99 5.99 9.90 -23.58
N ALA A 100 4.83 10.03 -24.23
CA ALA A 100 4.21 11.33 -24.51
C ALA A 100 3.90 12.08 -23.22
N ARG A 101 3.33 11.40 -22.23
CA ARG A 101 3.00 12.00 -20.94
C ARG A 101 4.25 12.40 -20.15
N LEU A 102 5.31 11.60 -20.23
CA LEU A 102 6.60 11.92 -19.63
C LEU A 102 7.19 13.18 -20.26
N ALA A 103 7.21 13.28 -21.60
CA ALA A 103 7.73 14.45 -22.31
C ALA A 103 6.98 15.74 -21.91
N GLU A 104 5.65 15.68 -21.82
CA GLU A 104 4.82 16.81 -21.36
C GLU A 104 5.19 17.23 -19.92
N ILE A 105 5.39 16.27 -19.02
CA ILE A 105 5.76 16.54 -17.62
C ILE A 105 7.17 17.15 -17.55
N CYS A 106 8.12 16.63 -18.33
CA CYS A 106 9.49 17.13 -18.40
C CYS A 106 9.54 18.57 -18.91
N GLU A 107 8.80 18.88 -19.97
CA GLU A 107 8.69 20.23 -20.52
C GLU A 107 8.06 21.19 -19.51
N LYS A 108 6.92 20.79 -18.92
CA LYS A 108 6.18 21.62 -17.96
C LYS A 108 7.01 22.04 -16.74
N HIS A 109 7.89 21.15 -16.26
CA HIS A 109 8.71 21.40 -15.08
C HIS A 109 10.14 21.81 -15.40
N GLY A 110 10.49 21.93 -16.69
CA GLY A 110 11.84 22.32 -17.11
C GLY A 110 12.92 21.32 -16.66
N VAL A 111 12.60 20.02 -16.65
CA VAL A 111 13.47 18.96 -16.11
C VAL A 111 14.84 18.95 -16.82
N GLU A 112 14.86 19.06 -18.14
CA GLU A 112 16.10 19.11 -18.93
C GLU A 112 16.93 20.37 -18.63
N ALA A 113 16.26 21.50 -18.38
CA ALA A 113 16.92 22.76 -18.04
C ALA A 113 17.44 22.80 -16.58
N SER A 114 16.98 21.88 -15.73
CA SER A 114 17.34 21.83 -14.31
C SER A 114 18.77 21.31 -14.05
N GLY A 115 19.46 20.80 -15.07
CA GLY A 115 20.81 20.25 -14.92
C GLY A 115 20.89 19.02 -14.01
N GLY A 116 19.78 18.26 -13.90
CA GLY A 116 19.71 17.07 -13.06
C GLY A 116 19.24 17.31 -11.62
N VAL A 117 18.79 18.54 -11.29
CA VAL A 117 18.16 18.84 -10.00
C VAL A 117 16.75 18.26 -9.93
N LEU A 118 16.03 18.22 -11.06
CA LEU A 118 14.72 17.59 -11.14
C LEU A 118 14.80 16.25 -11.85
N GLU A 119 14.09 15.26 -11.32
CA GLU A 119 13.94 13.93 -11.90
C GLU A 119 12.47 13.57 -12.06
N VAL A 120 12.14 12.76 -13.07
CA VAL A 120 10.79 12.20 -13.22
C VAL A 120 10.85 10.69 -13.10
N ARG A 121 10.11 10.13 -12.15
CA ARG A 121 10.04 8.69 -11.89
C ARG A 121 8.63 8.18 -12.14
N LEU A 122 8.53 7.04 -12.84
CA LEU A 122 7.28 6.31 -12.96
C LEU A 122 7.17 5.31 -11.81
N VAL A 123 6.16 5.48 -10.97
CA VAL A 123 5.81 4.53 -9.91
C VAL A 123 4.71 3.63 -10.44
N GLN A 124 5.00 2.35 -10.61
CA GLN A 124 4.01 1.37 -11.03
C GLN A 124 3.41 0.66 -9.82
N GLY A 125 2.08 0.46 -9.83
CA GLY A 125 1.33 -0.15 -8.74
C GLY A 125 1.75 -1.59 -8.38
N GLN A 126 2.57 -2.26 -9.19
CA GLN A 126 3.12 -3.59 -8.91
C GLN A 126 4.48 -3.59 -8.17
N GLY A 127 4.88 -2.47 -7.55
CA GLY A 127 6.04 -2.42 -6.66
C GLY A 127 7.39 -2.31 -7.38
N GLY A 128 7.38 -1.94 -8.67
CA GLY A 128 8.58 -1.56 -9.40
C GLY A 128 8.71 -0.03 -9.46
N LEU A 129 9.79 0.51 -8.89
CA LEU A 129 10.25 1.86 -9.20
C LEU A 129 11.10 1.78 -10.47
N ARG A 130 10.64 2.38 -11.57
CA ARG A 130 11.45 2.52 -12.78
C ARG A 130 11.91 3.97 -12.88
N ARG A 131 13.23 4.20 -12.78
CA ARG A 131 13.83 5.50 -13.12
C ARG A 131 13.76 5.64 -14.63
N VAL A 132 13.23 6.75 -15.12
CA VAL A 132 13.02 6.96 -16.56
C VAL A 132 13.85 8.15 -17.06
N HIS A 133 14.11 9.14 -16.21
CA HIS A 133 15.07 10.22 -16.44
C HIS A 133 15.77 10.62 -15.14
#